data_AF-A0A7K4BCK6-F1
#
_entry.id   AF-A0A7K4BCK6-F1
#
_cell.length_a   1.000
_cell.length_b   1.000
_cell.length_c   1.000
_cell.angle_alpha   90.00
_cell.angle_beta   90.00
_cell.angle_gamma   90.00
#
_symmetry.space_group_name_H-M   'P 1'
#
loop_
_entity.id
_entity.type
_entity.pdbx_description
1 polymer ?
#
loop_
_entity_poly.entity_id
_entity_poly.type
_entity_poly.pdbx_seq_one_letter_code
_entity_poly.pdbx_strand_id
1 'polypeptide(L)'
;MLLLMTVGTGIGTSHEDAQSRLVRSLSYAISSYHPQTIIFFCSEESQKAIDPILAALKRDYKIDPPSHSLCMVEEPANFSRCFELIYGVASLYREEEVVIEASSGTREMIMAAEIVSFLTRNPVSHVTGEKSGGMVIPGTERIKEMQLYAAYDRLQLHRSIEAFNASHFSSSLRLLGGISSIPERDMYYALFNGYWHWDKMDYEKAYQYLKHIPDLDLLIPLNREFLKRLLELDSLDDTLLNRKERYKVRQQKYTYILIDLLHNAKRRIDGERYDDGLARLYRVVELISQVLLLNYGIDDNEEKIRFVDLKKKLKKQDISSYARRADRNGIIRIGLRAKFTLLEDLGLHGADEWYNILQDYIMIRNDSILAHGLTPVPGDIAVTMWEKVRKVITESCNGCGQDLEKLYQSSEFPVL
;
A
#
# COMPACT_ATOMS: atom_id res chain seq x y z
N MET A 1 -19.62 -22.68 -21.93
CA MET A 1 -18.36 -22.09 -22.44
C MET A 1 -18.56 -21.41 -23.79
N LEU A 2 -18.08 -20.17 -23.90
CA LEU A 2 -18.10 -19.29 -25.07
C LEU A 2 -16.70 -19.20 -25.68
N LEU A 3 -16.60 -19.27 -27.01
CA LEU A 3 -15.34 -19.08 -27.73
C LEU A 3 -15.35 -17.74 -28.48
N LEU A 4 -14.43 -16.85 -28.13
CA LEU A 4 -14.19 -15.60 -28.83
C LEU A 4 -13.03 -15.80 -29.81
N MET A 5 -13.30 -15.89 -31.11
CA MET A 5 -12.32 -16.38 -32.09
C MET A 5 -11.98 -15.32 -33.13
N THR A 6 -10.70 -14.96 -33.24
CA THR A 6 -10.22 -14.08 -34.32
C THR A 6 -9.98 -14.87 -35.60
N VAL A 7 -10.40 -14.31 -36.74
CA VAL A 7 -10.32 -14.96 -38.06
C VAL A 7 -9.62 -14.05 -39.06
N GLY A 8 -8.46 -14.49 -39.54
CA GLY A 8 -7.71 -13.87 -40.64
C GLY A 8 -7.90 -14.61 -41.96
N THR A 9 -7.01 -14.34 -42.92
CA THR A 9 -7.03 -14.93 -44.28
C THR A 9 -6.12 -16.16 -44.43
N GLY A 10 -5.39 -16.52 -43.37
CA GLY A 10 -4.44 -17.64 -43.37
C GLY A 10 -3.07 -17.28 -43.94
N ILE A 11 -2.08 -18.15 -43.71
CA ILE A 11 -0.72 -18.02 -44.25
C ILE A 11 -0.37 -19.34 -44.96
N GLY A 12 0.09 -19.26 -46.19
CA GLY A 12 0.43 -20.41 -47.02
C GLY A 12 1.24 -20.02 -48.25
N THR A 13 1.68 -21.03 -49.01
CA THR A 13 2.42 -20.82 -50.26
C THR A 13 1.53 -20.44 -51.45
N SER A 14 0.22 -20.64 -51.31
CA SER A 14 -0.83 -20.22 -52.23
C SER A 14 -2.09 -19.83 -51.44
N HIS A 15 -3.08 -19.25 -52.12
CA HIS A 15 -4.36 -18.90 -51.49
C HIS A 15 -5.12 -20.13 -50.97
N GLU A 16 -5.15 -21.22 -51.76
CA GLU A 16 -5.78 -22.49 -51.36
C GLU A 16 -5.05 -23.14 -50.18
N ASP A 17 -3.71 -23.09 -50.16
CA ASP A 17 -2.91 -23.61 -49.04
C ASP A 17 -3.17 -22.80 -47.76
N ALA A 18 -3.17 -21.47 -47.86
CA ALA A 18 -3.48 -20.57 -46.74
C ALA A 18 -4.87 -20.84 -46.15
N GLN A 19 -5.88 -20.98 -47.01
CA GLN A 19 -7.24 -21.27 -46.61
C GLN A 19 -7.37 -22.66 -45.97
N SER A 20 -6.76 -23.69 -46.57
CA SER A 20 -6.79 -25.06 -46.04
C SER A 20 -6.20 -25.14 -44.62
N ARG A 21 -5.08 -24.44 -44.40
CA ARG A 21 -4.42 -24.38 -43.08
C ARG A 21 -5.23 -23.61 -42.06
N LEU A 22 -5.79 -22.46 -42.44
CA LEU A 22 -6.69 -21.68 -41.60
C LEU A 22 -7.88 -22.53 -41.14
N VAL A 23 -8.54 -23.20 -42.09
CA VAL A 23 -9.68 -24.09 -41.82
C VAL A 23 -9.29 -25.20 -40.87
N ARG A 24 -8.16 -25.87 -41.11
CA ARG A 24 -7.67 -26.94 -40.23
C ARG A 24 -7.39 -26.43 -38.81
N SER A 25 -6.70 -25.30 -38.69
CA SER A 25 -6.36 -24.71 -37.39
C SER A 25 -7.61 -24.34 -36.59
N LEU A 26 -8.52 -23.55 -37.17
CA LEU A 26 -9.69 -23.05 -36.44
C LEU A 26 -10.74 -24.15 -36.19
N SER A 27 -10.94 -25.09 -37.13
CA SER A 27 -11.82 -26.25 -36.87
C SER A 27 -11.24 -27.18 -35.80
N TYR A 28 -9.91 -27.38 -35.76
CA TYR A 28 -9.25 -28.10 -34.68
C TYR A 28 -9.51 -27.42 -33.32
N ALA A 29 -9.36 -26.09 -33.24
CA ALA A 29 -9.65 -25.34 -32.01
C ALA A 29 -11.10 -25.54 -31.52
N ILE A 30 -12.08 -25.35 -32.41
CA ILE A 30 -13.49 -25.52 -32.07
C ILE A 30 -13.77 -26.98 -31.64
N SER A 31 -13.18 -27.96 -32.33
CA SER A 31 -13.34 -29.38 -31.99
C SER A 31 -12.73 -29.74 -30.63
N SER A 32 -11.69 -29.04 -30.21
CA SER A 32 -11.00 -29.29 -28.94
C SER A 32 -11.78 -28.73 -27.76
N TYR A 33 -12.37 -27.55 -27.95
CA TYR A 33 -13.08 -26.82 -26.88
C TYR A 33 -14.56 -27.21 -26.78
N HIS A 34 -15.20 -27.68 -27.86
CA HIS A 34 -16.65 -27.97 -27.89
C HIS A 34 -17.53 -26.81 -27.34
N PRO A 35 -17.38 -25.57 -27.86
CA PRO A 35 -18.10 -24.42 -27.32
C PRO A 35 -19.60 -24.50 -27.60
N GLN A 36 -20.41 -23.93 -26.69
CA GLN A 36 -21.86 -23.80 -26.90
C GLN A 36 -22.18 -22.69 -27.92
N THR A 37 -21.35 -21.64 -27.95
CA THR A 37 -21.48 -20.51 -28.85
C THR A 37 -20.10 -20.00 -29.26
N ILE A 38 -20.00 -19.50 -30.50
CA ILE A 38 -18.79 -18.86 -31.02
C ILE A 38 -19.11 -17.43 -31.46
N ILE A 39 -18.26 -16.47 -31.08
CA ILE A 39 -18.27 -15.14 -31.70
C ILE A 39 -17.01 -15.00 -32.54
N PHE A 40 -17.20 -14.89 -33.86
CA PHE A 40 -16.10 -14.70 -34.80
C PHE A 40 -15.81 -13.21 -34.96
N PHE A 41 -14.56 -12.81 -34.77
CA PHE A 41 -14.05 -11.49 -35.14
C PHE A 41 -13.36 -11.59 -36.49
N CYS A 42 -13.97 -11.04 -37.54
CA CYS A 42 -13.50 -11.17 -38.91
C CYS A 42 -13.64 -9.85 -39.68
N SER A 43 -12.76 -9.62 -40.66
CA SER A 43 -12.96 -8.54 -41.65
C SER A 43 -13.89 -9.01 -42.77
N GLU A 44 -14.28 -8.11 -43.68
CA GLU A 44 -15.03 -8.50 -44.89
C GLU A 44 -14.31 -9.58 -45.72
N GLU A 45 -12.98 -9.56 -45.73
CA GLU A 45 -12.16 -10.52 -46.44
C GLU A 45 -12.17 -11.90 -45.76
N SER A 46 -12.04 -11.95 -44.43
CA SER A 46 -11.92 -13.22 -43.70
C SER A 46 -13.26 -13.86 -43.31
N GLN A 47 -14.38 -13.13 -43.40
CA GLN A 47 -15.72 -13.68 -43.14
C GLN A 47 -16.02 -14.92 -44.00
N LYS A 48 -15.53 -14.95 -45.25
CA LYS A 48 -15.74 -16.07 -46.19
C LYS A 48 -15.08 -17.38 -45.73
N ALA A 49 -14.14 -17.33 -44.78
CA ALA A 49 -13.49 -18.52 -44.23
C ALA A 49 -14.37 -19.28 -43.21
N ILE A 50 -15.43 -18.65 -42.68
CA ILE A 50 -16.26 -19.21 -41.60
C ILE A 50 -17.02 -20.45 -42.08
N ASP A 51 -17.70 -20.39 -43.22
CA ASP A 51 -18.44 -21.55 -43.74
C ASP A 51 -17.53 -22.76 -43.98
N PRO A 52 -16.34 -22.63 -44.62
CA PRO A 52 -15.35 -23.71 -44.69
C PRO A 52 -14.91 -24.27 -43.34
N ILE A 53 -14.72 -23.43 -42.32
CA ILE A 53 -14.36 -23.86 -40.95
C ILE A 53 -15.48 -24.73 -40.36
N LEU A 54 -16.73 -24.26 -40.43
CA LEU A 54 -17.89 -24.98 -39.90
C LEU A 54 -18.16 -26.28 -40.68
N ALA A 55 -17.96 -26.28 -42.00
CA ALA A 55 -18.07 -27.48 -42.82
C ALA A 55 -17.00 -28.53 -42.46
N ALA A 56 -15.77 -28.09 -42.16
CA ALA A 56 -14.69 -28.96 -41.72
C ALA A 56 -14.99 -29.63 -40.38
N LEU A 57 -15.66 -28.95 -39.44
CA LEU A 57 -16.12 -29.57 -38.18
C LEU A 57 -16.98 -30.81 -38.41
N LYS A 58 -17.96 -30.69 -39.30
CA LYS A 58 -18.85 -31.81 -39.63
C LYS A 58 -18.14 -32.91 -40.42
N ARG A 59 -17.27 -32.52 -41.36
CA ARG A 59 -16.54 -33.45 -42.22
C ARG A 59 -15.52 -34.27 -41.43
N ASP A 60 -14.65 -33.59 -40.68
CA ASP A 60 -13.42 -34.14 -40.11
C ASP A 60 -13.63 -34.64 -38.67
N TYR A 61 -14.46 -33.95 -37.89
CA TYR A 61 -14.66 -34.24 -36.47
C TYR A 61 -16.04 -34.83 -36.14
N LYS A 62 -16.96 -34.87 -37.12
CA LYS A 62 -18.36 -35.30 -36.94
C LYS A 62 -19.11 -34.48 -35.88
N ILE A 63 -18.73 -33.20 -35.74
CA ILE A 63 -19.36 -32.25 -34.82
C ILE A 63 -20.29 -31.34 -35.63
N ASP A 64 -21.54 -31.20 -35.18
CA ASP A 64 -22.44 -30.21 -35.76
C ASP A 64 -22.01 -28.78 -35.34
N PRO A 65 -21.99 -27.80 -36.26
CA PRO A 65 -21.61 -26.42 -35.94
C PRO A 65 -22.41 -25.84 -34.76
N PRO A 66 -21.73 -25.24 -33.75
CA PRO A 66 -22.42 -24.58 -32.66
C PRO A 66 -23.10 -23.27 -33.13
N SER A 67 -23.95 -22.71 -32.27
CA SER A 67 -24.51 -21.37 -32.48
C SER A 67 -23.36 -20.36 -32.65
N HIS A 68 -23.49 -19.43 -33.59
CA HIS A 68 -22.45 -18.44 -33.81
C HIS A 68 -22.99 -17.07 -34.24
N SER A 69 -22.20 -16.05 -33.94
CA SER A 69 -22.44 -14.67 -34.37
C SER A 69 -21.16 -14.06 -34.92
N LEU A 70 -21.32 -13.05 -35.77
CA LEU A 70 -20.22 -12.35 -36.43
C LEU A 70 -20.03 -10.97 -35.81
N CYS A 71 -18.79 -10.60 -35.56
CA CYS A 71 -18.37 -9.29 -35.14
C CYS A 71 -17.39 -8.75 -36.19
N MET A 72 -17.87 -7.80 -37.01
CA MET A 72 -17.09 -7.30 -38.15
C MET A 72 -15.98 -6.35 -37.67
N VAL A 73 -14.75 -6.63 -38.09
CA VAL A 73 -13.56 -5.80 -37.85
C VAL A 73 -13.29 -4.97 -39.11
N GLU A 74 -13.73 -3.72 -39.12
CA GLU A 74 -13.59 -2.83 -40.29
C GLU A 74 -12.13 -2.48 -40.60
N GLU A 75 -11.32 -2.21 -39.56
CA GLU A 75 -9.92 -1.83 -39.69
C GLU A 75 -9.01 -2.89 -39.02
N PRO A 76 -8.81 -4.09 -39.63
CA PRO A 76 -8.08 -5.18 -38.98
C PRO A 76 -6.59 -4.88 -38.78
N ALA A 77 -6.02 -3.89 -39.47
CA ALA A 77 -4.64 -3.42 -39.26
C ALA A 77 -4.53 -2.28 -38.22
N ASN A 78 -5.62 -1.91 -37.55
CA ASN A 78 -5.66 -0.87 -36.53
C ASN A 78 -5.85 -1.50 -35.15
N PHE A 79 -4.78 -1.51 -34.34
CA PHE A 79 -4.79 -2.10 -33.00
C PHE A 79 -5.91 -1.54 -32.12
N SER A 80 -6.07 -0.22 -32.03
CA SER A 80 -7.06 0.40 -31.14
C SER A 80 -8.48 -0.01 -31.50
N ARG A 81 -8.79 -0.13 -32.80
CA ARG A 81 -10.11 -0.60 -33.27
C ARG A 81 -10.35 -2.06 -32.92
N CYS A 82 -9.36 -2.91 -33.16
CA CYS A 82 -9.44 -4.33 -32.80
C CYS A 82 -9.62 -4.49 -31.28
N PHE A 83 -8.83 -3.76 -30.49
CA PHE A 83 -8.86 -3.80 -29.04
C PHE A 83 -10.22 -3.39 -28.48
N GLU A 84 -10.75 -2.21 -28.83
CA GLU A 84 -12.03 -1.74 -28.30
C GLU A 84 -13.19 -2.67 -28.67
N LEU A 85 -13.17 -3.24 -29.88
CA LEU A 85 -14.21 -4.17 -30.33
C LEU A 85 -14.15 -5.50 -29.56
N ILE A 86 -12.97 -6.12 -29.49
CA ILE A 86 -12.78 -7.41 -28.82
C ILE A 86 -13.01 -7.25 -27.31
N TYR A 87 -12.49 -6.18 -26.70
CA TYR A 87 -12.70 -5.86 -25.29
C TYR A 87 -14.17 -5.61 -25.00
N GLY A 88 -14.84 -4.78 -25.83
CA GLY A 88 -16.25 -4.47 -25.70
C GLY A 88 -17.11 -5.73 -25.67
N VAL A 89 -16.91 -6.64 -26.62
CA VAL A 89 -17.62 -7.93 -26.66
C VAL A 89 -17.27 -8.80 -25.46
N ALA A 90 -15.98 -9.01 -25.16
CA ALA A 90 -15.57 -9.85 -24.03
C ALA A 90 -16.12 -9.34 -22.69
N SER A 91 -16.25 -8.02 -22.53
CA SER A 91 -16.76 -7.40 -21.31
C SER A 91 -18.25 -7.67 -21.04
N LEU A 92 -19.02 -8.07 -22.06
CA LEU A 92 -20.44 -8.46 -21.96
C LEU A 92 -20.63 -9.86 -21.36
N TYR A 93 -19.59 -10.71 -21.41
CA TYR A 93 -19.66 -12.11 -21.03
C TYR A 93 -18.77 -12.44 -19.81
N ARG A 94 -18.61 -11.48 -18.89
CA ARG A 94 -17.74 -11.62 -17.71
C ARG A 94 -18.13 -12.75 -16.75
N GLU A 95 -19.40 -13.12 -16.73
CA GLU A 95 -19.92 -14.18 -15.86
C GLU A 95 -19.92 -15.56 -16.56
N GLU A 96 -19.58 -15.61 -17.84
CA GLU A 96 -19.51 -16.84 -18.62
C GLU A 96 -18.08 -17.41 -18.62
N GLU A 97 -17.95 -18.71 -18.81
CA GLU A 97 -16.66 -19.33 -19.10
C GLU A 97 -16.24 -18.99 -20.53
N VAL A 98 -15.26 -18.11 -20.69
CA VAL A 98 -14.80 -17.59 -21.98
C VAL A 98 -13.37 -18.05 -22.27
N VAL A 99 -13.12 -18.51 -23.49
CA VAL A 99 -11.77 -18.69 -24.04
C VAL A 99 -11.62 -17.76 -25.24
N ILE A 100 -10.50 -17.04 -25.31
CA ILE A 100 -10.16 -16.21 -26.46
C ILE A 100 -9.21 -17.00 -27.37
N GLU A 101 -9.66 -17.38 -28.56
CA GLU A 101 -8.88 -18.12 -29.55
C GLU A 101 -8.25 -17.15 -30.55
N ALA A 102 -6.91 -17.08 -30.51
CA ALA A 102 -6.11 -16.10 -31.24
C ALA A 102 -5.09 -16.75 -32.18
N SER A 103 -5.42 -17.91 -32.77
CA SER A 103 -4.56 -18.58 -33.76
C SER A 103 -4.45 -17.84 -35.08
N SER A 104 -5.43 -17.01 -35.40
CA SER A 104 -5.58 -16.38 -36.71
C SER A 104 -6.06 -14.93 -36.57
N GLY A 105 -5.87 -14.14 -37.62
CA GLY A 105 -6.11 -12.72 -37.64
C GLY A 105 -4.86 -11.97 -38.09
N THR A 106 -4.99 -10.66 -38.25
CA THR A 106 -3.81 -9.79 -38.35
C THR A 106 -3.04 -9.80 -37.03
N ARG A 107 -1.80 -9.29 -37.05
CA ARG A 107 -1.00 -9.14 -35.84
C ARG A 107 -1.71 -8.25 -34.81
N GLU A 108 -2.39 -7.21 -35.26
CA GLU A 108 -3.15 -6.28 -34.41
C GLU A 108 -4.35 -6.95 -33.75
N MET A 109 -5.09 -7.81 -34.47
CA MET A 109 -6.19 -8.59 -33.91
C MET A 109 -5.71 -9.57 -32.84
N ILE A 110 -4.63 -10.31 -33.13
CA ILE A 110 -4.05 -11.29 -32.19
C ILE A 110 -3.54 -10.58 -30.93
N MET A 111 -2.79 -9.50 -31.10
CA MET A 111 -2.27 -8.70 -29.97
C MET A 111 -3.40 -8.09 -29.13
N ALA A 112 -4.46 -7.60 -29.77
CA ALA A 112 -5.66 -7.14 -29.07
C ALA A 112 -6.33 -8.26 -28.27
N ALA A 113 -6.51 -9.44 -28.86
CA ALA A 113 -7.09 -10.61 -28.20
C ALA A 113 -6.26 -11.06 -26.97
N GLU A 114 -4.93 -11.11 -27.08
CA GLU A 114 -4.02 -11.43 -25.98
C GLU A 114 -4.10 -10.40 -24.84
N ILE A 115 -4.14 -9.11 -25.15
CA ILE A 115 -4.29 -8.05 -24.13
C ILE A 115 -5.69 -8.09 -23.50
N VAL A 116 -6.74 -8.38 -24.28
CA VAL A 116 -8.10 -8.53 -23.75
C VAL A 116 -8.19 -9.74 -22.83
N SER A 117 -7.54 -10.86 -23.18
CA SER A 117 -7.39 -12.02 -22.29
C SER A 117 -6.78 -11.60 -20.96
N PHE A 118 -5.71 -10.79 -20.99
CA PHE A 118 -5.14 -10.19 -19.79
C PHE A 118 -6.19 -9.38 -19.00
N LEU A 119 -6.82 -8.38 -19.62
CA LEU A 119 -7.71 -7.48 -18.90
C LEU A 119 -8.99 -8.14 -18.37
N THR A 120 -9.46 -9.19 -19.03
CA THR A 120 -10.69 -9.91 -18.68
C THR A 120 -10.46 -11.16 -17.83
N ARG A 121 -9.19 -11.55 -17.60
CA ARG A 121 -8.80 -12.78 -16.90
C ARG A 121 -9.29 -14.08 -17.57
N ASN A 122 -9.63 -13.99 -18.86
CA ASN A 122 -9.96 -15.16 -19.66
C ASN A 122 -8.68 -15.79 -20.22
N PRO A 123 -8.57 -17.12 -20.32
CA PRO A 123 -7.47 -17.75 -21.04
C PRO A 123 -7.43 -17.32 -22.51
N VAL A 124 -6.22 -17.12 -23.03
CA VAL A 124 -5.97 -17.02 -24.47
C VAL A 124 -5.42 -18.34 -24.98
N SER A 125 -5.90 -18.75 -26.14
CA SER A 125 -5.56 -20.02 -26.76
C SER A 125 -5.00 -19.82 -28.15
N HIS A 126 -4.00 -20.63 -28.50
CA HIS A 126 -3.48 -20.74 -29.85
C HIS A 126 -3.30 -22.22 -30.22
N VAL A 127 -3.60 -22.53 -31.46
CA VAL A 127 -3.28 -23.80 -32.11
C VAL A 127 -1.83 -23.73 -32.55
N THR A 128 -1.06 -24.70 -32.07
CA THR A 128 0.35 -24.87 -32.43
C THR A 128 0.59 -26.32 -32.82
N GLY A 129 1.81 -26.67 -33.21
CA GLY A 129 2.16 -28.04 -33.57
C GLY A 129 3.65 -28.17 -33.85
N GLU A 130 4.06 -29.31 -34.37
CA GLU A 130 5.41 -29.45 -34.93
C GLU A 130 5.54 -28.56 -36.16
N LYS A 131 6.69 -27.90 -36.34
CA LYS A 131 6.88 -26.92 -37.41
C LYS A 131 7.96 -27.35 -38.39
N SER A 132 7.67 -27.22 -39.69
CA SER A 132 8.65 -27.28 -40.77
C SER A 132 8.55 -26.00 -41.60
N GLY A 133 9.67 -25.30 -41.81
CA GLY A 133 9.68 -24.00 -42.50
C GLY A 133 8.81 -22.92 -41.83
N GLY A 134 8.66 -22.98 -40.49
CA GLY A 134 7.82 -22.04 -39.71
C GLY A 134 6.33 -22.37 -39.68
N MET A 135 5.91 -23.42 -40.40
CA MET A 135 4.50 -23.80 -40.59
C MET A 135 4.16 -25.08 -39.83
N VAL A 136 2.94 -25.16 -39.27
CA VAL A 136 2.47 -26.36 -38.54
C VAL A 136 2.25 -27.53 -39.49
N ILE A 137 2.83 -28.68 -39.15
CA ILE A 137 2.67 -29.95 -39.87
C ILE A 137 1.25 -30.48 -39.64
N PRO A 138 0.49 -30.80 -40.70
CA PRO A 138 -0.87 -31.35 -40.57
C PRO A 138 -0.89 -32.59 -39.67
N GLY A 139 -1.85 -32.66 -38.74
CA GLY A 139 -2.02 -33.78 -37.81
C GLY A 139 -1.19 -33.65 -36.52
N THR A 140 -0.35 -32.63 -36.41
CA THR A 140 0.44 -32.34 -35.20
C THR A 140 -0.13 -31.20 -34.36
N GLU A 141 -1.33 -30.72 -34.72
CA GLU A 141 -2.02 -29.65 -34.02
C GLU A 141 -2.24 -30.00 -32.54
N ARG A 142 -2.04 -29.00 -31.69
CA ARG A 142 -2.34 -29.04 -30.26
C ARG A 142 -2.76 -27.67 -29.78
N ILE A 143 -3.64 -27.65 -28.78
CA ILE A 143 -4.01 -26.44 -28.08
C ILE A 143 -2.89 -26.02 -27.14
N LYS A 144 -2.46 -24.77 -27.26
CA LYS A 144 -1.62 -24.10 -26.28
C LYS A 144 -2.41 -22.97 -25.65
N GLU A 145 -3.01 -23.27 -24.52
CA GLU A 145 -3.64 -22.28 -23.67
C GLU A 145 -2.59 -21.57 -22.81
N MET A 146 -2.71 -20.25 -22.70
CA MET A 146 -1.85 -19.41 -21.88
C MET A 146 -2.71 -18.68 -20.84
N GLN A 147 -2.44 -18.97 -19.57
CA GLN A 147 -2.96 -18.21 -18.44
C GLN A 147 -1.90 -17.23 -17.97
N LEU A 148 -2.22 -15.93 -18.00
CA LEU A 148 -1.26 -14.84 -17.80
C LEU A 148 -1.01 -14.52 -16.31
N TYR A 149 -1.06 -15.52 -15.42
CA TYR A 149 -0.91 -15.33 -13.96
C TYR A 149 0.39 -14.65 -13.57
N ALA A 150 1.50 -14.98 -14.23
CA ALA A 150 2.78 -14.32 -13.94
C ALA A 150 2.71 -12.80 -14.18
N ALA A 151 1.98 -12.36 -15.20
CA ALA A 151 1.77 -10.95 -15.47
C ALA A 151 0.79 -10.31 -14.47
N TYR A 152 -0.28 -11.02 -14.08
CA TYR A 152 -1.22 -10.53 -13.04
C TYR A 152 -0.52 -10.35 -11.71
N ASP A 153 0.25 -11.34 -11.29
CA ASP A 153 0.98 -11.34 -10.03
C ASP A 153 1.97 -10.17 -10.00
N ARG A 154 2.68 -9.91 -11.11
CA ARG A 154 3.61 -8.77 -11.19
C ARG A 154 2.87 -7.43 -11.13
N LEU A 155 1.77 -7.27 -11.87
CA LEU A 155 0.94 -6.06 -11.77
C LEU A 155 0.38 -5.86 -10.35
N GLN A 156 -0.05 -6.93 -9.71
CA GLN A 156 -0.59 -6.91 -8.36
C GLN A 156 0.48 -6.61 -7.31
N LEU A 157 1.72 -7.09 -7.51
CA LEU A 157 2.86 -6.72 -6.70
C LEU A 157 3.14 -5.22 -6.81
N HIS A 158 3.18 -4.66 -8.01
CA HIS A 158 3.36 -3.21 -8.21
C HIS A 158 2.32 -2.40 -7.46
N ARG A 159 1.04 -2.75 -7.60
CA ARG A 159 -0.06 -2.11 -6.85
C ARG A 159 0.10 -2.26 -5.33
N SER A 160 0.61 -3.39 -4.87
CA SER A 160 0.85 -3.61 -3.44
C SER A 160 1.97 -2.70 -2.91
N ILE A 161 3.02 -2.47 -3.70
CA ILE A 161 4.12 -1.54 -3.39
C ILE A 161 3.62 -0.09 -3.41
N GLU A 162 2.83 0.30 -4.41
CA GLU A 162 2.19 1.62 -4.46
C GLU A 162 1.33 1.88 -3.22
N ALA A 163 0.52 0.90 -2.81
CA ALA A 163 -0.27 0.98 -1.58
C ALA A 163 0.62 1.08 -0.33
N PHE A 164 1.76 0.39 -0.29
CA PHE A 164 2.72 0.50 0.80
C PHE A 164 3.34 1.92 0.87
N ASN A 165 3.81 2.44 -0.27
CA ASN A 165 4.41 3.77 -0.38
C ASN A 165 3.40 4.88 0.02
N ALA A 166 2.10 4.65 -0.21
CA ALA A 166 1.01 5.51 0.26
C ALA A 166 0.58 5.25 1.73
N SER A 167 1.37 4.50 2.52
CA SER A 167 1.05 4.10 3.90
C SER A 167 -0.26 3.32 4.08
N HIS A 168 -0.81 2.72 3.01
CA HIS A 168 -2.00 1.87 3.02
C HIS A 168 -1.64 0.40 3.28
N PHE A 169 -0.96 0.13 4.39
CA PHE A 169 -0.37 -1.19 4.67
C PHE A 169 -1.37 -2.36 4.69
N SER A 170 -2.60 -2.14 5.15
CA SER A 170 -3.62 -3.21 5.08
C SER A 170 -3.99 -3.57 3.64
N SER A 171 -4.00 -2.58 2.74
CA SER A 171 -4.29 -2.78 1.31
C SER A 171 -3.11 -3.43 0.60
N SER A 172 -1.88 -3.05 0.94
CA SER A 172 -0.68 -3.70 0.38
C SER A 172 -0.65 -5.20 0.72
N LEU A 173 -0.96 -5.56 1.98
CA LEU A 173 -1.06 -6.97 2.40
C LEU A 173 -2.19 -7.73 1.71
N ARG A 174 -3.37 -7.13 1.55
CA ARG A 174 -4.50 -7.76 0.82
C ARG A 174 -4.14 -8.03 -0.65
N LEU A 175 -3.50 -7.06 -1.31
CA LEU A 175 -3.04 -7.23 -2.69
C LEU A 175 -1.98 -8.32 -2.79
N LEU A 176 -1.03 -8.36 -1.86
CA LEU A 176 0.01 -9.38 -1.85
C LEU A 176 -0.55 -10.80 -1.62
N GLY A 177 -1.62 -10.95 -0.84
CA GLY A 177 -2.26 -12.24 -0.58
C GLY A 177 -2.82 -12.96 -1.80
N GLY A 178 -3.09 -12.23 -2.90
CA GLY A 178 -3.55 -12.82 -4.16
C GLY A 178 -2.43 -13.29 -5.09
N ILE A 179 -1.16 -13.20 -4.67
CA ILE A 179 0.01 -13.55 -5.47
C ILE A 179 0.54 -14.93 -5.05
N SER A 180 0.82 -15.79 -6.03
CA SER A 180 1.34 -17.14 -5.79
C SER A 180 2.64 -17.47 -6.51
N SER A 181 2.94 -16.80 -7.63
CA SER A 181 4.04 -17.17 -8.53
C SER A 181 5.33 -16.37 -8.33
N ILE A 182 5.32 -15.34 -7.47
CA ILE A 182 6.47 -14.44 -7.27
C ILE A 182 7.38 -14.96 -6.15
N PRO A 183 8.67 -15.26 -6.43
CA PRO A 183 9.62 -15.74 -5.42
C PRO A 183 9.82 -14.77 -4.27
N GLU A 184 9.82 -13.47 -4.56
CA GLU A 184 10.07 -12.41 -3.56
C GLU A 184 8.83 -12.08 -2.70
N ARG A 185 7.69 -12.76 -2.90
CA ARG A 185 6.42 -12.41 -2.22
C ARG A 185 6.55 -12.41 -0.70
N ASP A 186 7.16 -13.43 -0.12
CA ASP A 186 7.26 -13.58 1.33
C ASP A 186 8.16 -12.52 1.98
N MET A 187 9.16 -12.04 1.24
CA MET A 187 9.98 -10.90 1.66
C MET A 187 9.12 -9.62 1.74
N TYR A 188 8.33 -9.31 0.71
CA TYR A 188 7.39 -8.17 0.76
C TYR A 188 6.33 -8.35 1.84
N TYR A 189 5.87 -9.58 2.09
CA TYR A 189 4.90 -9.86 3.15
C TYR A 189 5.45 -9.50 4.52
N ALA A 190 6.68 -9.93 4.81
CA ALA A 190 7.33 -9.61 6.07
C ALA A 190 7.63 -8.10 6.18
N LEU A 191 8.11 -7.46 5.11
CA LEU A 191 8.37 -6.02 5.06
C LEU A 191 7.09 -5.22 5.34
N PHE A 192 6.00 -5.50 4.62
CA PHE A 192 4.73 -4.79 4.78
C PHE A 192 4.12 -5.00 6.16
N ASN A 193 4.20 -6.22 6.72
CA ASN A 193 3.75 -6.47 8.08
C ASN A 193 4.59 -5.71 9.11
N GLY A 194 5.92 -5.65 8.92
CA GLY A 194 6.81 -4.89 9.79
C GLY A 194 6.38 -3.44 9.97
N TYR A 195 6.22 -2.72 8.86
CA TYR A 195 5.76 -1.32 8.91
C TYR A 195 4.29 -1.18 9.28
N TRP A 196 3.42 -2.15 8.95
CA TRP A 196 2.03 -2.13 9.41
C TRP A 196 1.94 -2.21 10.94
N HIS A 197 2.72 -3.08 11.57
CA HIS A 197 2.78 -3.20 13.02
C HIS A 197 3.42 -1.96 13.65
N TRP A 198 4.49 -1.43 13.05
CA TRP A 198 5.11 -0.20 13.52
C TRP A 198 4.12 0.98 13.46
N ASP A 199 3.36 1.13 12.38
CA ASP A 199 2.37 2.20 12.24
C ASP A 199 1.24 2.15 13.30
N LYS A 200 1.07 0.98 13.95
CA LYS A 200 0.15 0.76 15.09
C LYS A 200 0.84 0.87 16.45
N MET A 201 2.11 1.24 16.50
CA MET A 201 2.97 1.25 17.68
C MET A 201 3.20 -0.13 18.32
N ASP A 202 3.00 -1.21 17.56
CA ASP A 202 3.32 -2.59 17.96
C ASP A 202 4.80 -2.86 17.63
N TYR A 203 5.69 -2.21 18.40
CA TYR A 203 7.13 -2.19 18.14
C TYR A 203 7.77 -3.58 18.19
N GLU A 204 7.28 -4.45 19.07
CA GLU A 204 7.78 -5.81 19.21
C GLU A 204 7.53 -6.59 17.91
N LYS A 205 6.29 -6.65 17.42
CA LYS A 205 5.99 -7.36 16.16
C LYS A 205 6.65 -6.69 14.96
N ALA A 206 6.70 -5.37 14.93
CA ALA A 206 7.41 -4.63 13.89
C ALA A 206 8.87 -5.11 13.77
N TYR A 207 9.59 -5.16 14.89
CA TYR A 207 10.96 -5.62 14.93
C TYR A 207 11.11 -7.10 14.54
N GLN A 208 10.20 -7.97 15.02
CA GLN A 208 10.25 -9.40 14.66
C GLN A 208 10.11 -9.65 13.15
N TYR A 209 9.27 -8.87 12.47
CA TYR A 209 9.15 -8.95 11.02
C TYR A 209 10.36 -8.34 10.31
N LEU A 210 10.85 -7.19 10.76
CA LEU A 210 11.91 -6.46 10.06
C LEU A 210 13.31 -7.03 10.30
N LYS A 211 13.61 -7.66 11.44
CA LYS A 211 14.99 -8.05 11.85
C LYS A 211 15.78 -8.85 10.81
N HIS A 212 15.11 -9.66 9.98
CA HIS A 212 15.73 -10.52 8.96
C HIS A 212 15.46 -10.07 7.52
N ILE A 213 14.83 -8.91 7.33
CA ILE A 213 14.57 -8.36 6.00
C ILE A 213 15.89 -7.87 5.38
N PRO A 214 16.14 -8.17 4.10
CA PRO A 214 17.29 -7.61 3.38
C PRO A 214 17.27 -6.08 3.36
N ASP A 215 18.44 -5.46 3.25
CA ASP A 215 18.55 -3.99 3.15
C ASP A 215 18.21 -3.52 1.73
N LEU A 216 16.91 -3.54 1.40
CA LEU A 216 16.37 -3.11 0.11
C LEU A 216 16.40 -1.59 -0.09
N ASP A 217 16.41 -0.84 1.01
CA ASP A 217 16.48 0.61 1.08
C ASP A 217 17.39 1.02 2.25
N LEU A 218 17.99 2.21 2.17
CA LEU A 218 18.92 2.72 3.19
C LEU A 218 18.26 2.95 4.56
N LEU A 219 16.94 3.16 4.61
CA LEU A 219 16.21 3.35 5.87
C LEU A 219 15.95 2.04 6.61
N ILE A 220 15.82 0.90 5.92
CA ILE A 220 15.53 -0.41 6.55
C ILE A 220 16.53 -0.78 7.67
N PRO A 221 17.86 -0.71 7.48
CA PRO A 221 18.80 -0.99 8.57
C PRO A 221 18.71 0.04 9.70
N LEU A 222 18.46 1.32 9.39
CA LEU A 222 18.30 2.38 10.40
C LEU A 222 17.04 2.15 11.25
N ASN A 223 15.95 1.77 10.60
CA ASN A 223 14.67 1.40 11.19
C ASN A 223 14.78 0.19 12.12
N ARG A 224 15.52 -0.85 11.72
CA ARG A 224 15.81 -2.01 12.59
C ARG A 224 16.52 -1.59 13.86
N GLU A 225 17.53 -0.73 13.74
CA GLU A 225 18.27 -0.22 14.90
C GLU A 225 17.41 0.69 15.79
N PHE A 226 16.59 1.55 15.19
CA PHE A 226 15.61 2.38 15.90
C PHE A 226 14.69 1.52 16.78
N LEU A 227 14.04 0.52 16.17
CA LEU A 227 13.11 -0.37 16.86
C LEU A 227 13.81 -1.19 17.94
N LYS A 228 14.99 -1.76 17.62
CA LYS A 228 15.77 -2.52 18.59
C LYS A 228 16.10 -1.67 19.82
N ARG A 229 16.59 -0.45 19.61
CA ARG A 229 16.96 0.46 20.71
C ARG A 229 15.75 0.87 21.53
N LEU A 230 14.61 1.13 20.90
CA LEU A 230 13.36 1.41 21.60
C LEU A 230 12.93 0.22 22.49
N LEU A 231 13.01 -1.01 21.97
CA LEU A 231 12.68 -2.23 22.73
C LEU A 231 13.65 -2.49 23.90
N GLU A 232 14.95 -2.20 23.72
CA GLU A 232 15.93 -2.25 24.83
C GLU A 232 15.58 -1.26 25.94
N LEU A 233 15.13 -0.06 25.59
CA LEU A 233 14.69 0.95 26.56
C LEU A 233 13.38 0.57 27.24
N ASP A 234 12.47 -0.08 26.51
CA ASP A 234 11.16 -0.50 27.01
C ASP A 234 11.24 -1.71 27.96
N SER A 235 12.14 -2.66 27.65
CA SER A 235 12.34 -3.89 28.44
C SER A 235 13.23 -3.70 29.68
N LEU A 236 13.89 -2.55 29.83
CA LEU A 236 14.74 -2.28 30.98
C LEU A 236 13.91 -2.11 32.27
N ASP A 237 14.18 -2.91 33.29
CA ASP A 237 13.65 -2.68 34.64
C ASP A 237 14.33 -1.46 35.27
N ASP A 238 13.74 -0.29 35.01
CA ASP A 238 14.25 0.98 35.53
C ASP A 238 14.12 1.11 37.06
N THR A 239 13.42 0.18 37.75
CA THR A 239 13.31 0.16 39.21
C THR A 239 14.63 -0.04 39.93
N LEU A 240 15.56 -0.72 39.25
CA LEU A 240 16.91 -0.97 39.73
C LEU A 240 17.83 0.25 39.59
N LEU A 241 17.44 1.26 38.81
CA LEU A 241 18.22 2.46 38.58
C LEU A 241 18.00 3.51 39.67
N ASN A 242 19.04 4.31 39.93
CA ASN A 242 18.86 5.51 40.74
C ASN A 242 17.93 6.50 40.02
N ARG A 243 17.35 7.44 40.77
CA ARG A 243 16.33 8.37 40.25
C ARG A 243 16.79 9.17 39.03
N LYS A 244 18.06 9.59 38.99
CA LYS A 244 18.60 10.38 37.87
C LYS A 244 18.76 9.54 36.61
N GLU A 245 19.28 8.32 36.74
CA GLU A 245 19.45 7.37 35.63
C GLU A 245 18.10 6.93 35.06
N ARG A 246 17.14 6.63 35.94
CA ARG A 246 15.76 6.30 35.57
C ARG A 246 15.14 7.36 34.66
N TYR A 247 15.17 8.62 35.08
CA TYR A 247 14.61 9.71 34.28
C TYR A 247 15.34 9.91 32.95
N LYS A 248 16.65 9.67 32.90
CA LYS A 248 17.40 9.68 31.64
C LYS A 248 16.96 8.57 30.69
N VAL A 249 16.78 7.34 31.17
CA VAL A 249 16.29 6.22 30.34
C VAL A 249 14.87 6.50 29.84
N ARG A 250 13.97 6.93 30.73
CA ARG A 250 12.59 7.28 30.34
C ARG A 250 12.56 8.41 29.33
N GLN A 251 13.41 9.42 29.48
CA GLN A 251 13.51 10.52 28.53
C GLN A 251 13.94 10.02 27.15
N GLN A 252 14.93 9.11 27.08
CA GLN A 252 15.31 8.48 25.81
C GLN A 252 14.14 7.72 25.20
N LYS A 253 13.47 6.85 25.96
CA LYS A 253 12.30 6.10 25.50
C LYS A 253 11.21 7.04 24.95
N TYR A 254 10.87 8.09 25.69
CA TYR A 254 9.84 9.04 25.28
C TYR A 254 10.24 9.85 24.06
N THR A 255 11.53 10.16 23.90
CA THR A 255 12.04 10.85 22.71
C THR A 255 11.91 9.98 21.46
N TYR A 256 12.17 8.67 21.55
CA TYR A 256 11.92 7.74 20.45
C TYR A 256 10.44 7.71 20.06
N ILE A 257 9.54 7.54 21.03
CA ILE A 257 8.08 7.51 20.79
C ILE A 257 7.59 8.86 20.25
N LEU A 258 8.11 9.98 20.75
CA LEU A 258 7.78 11.32 20.29
C LEU A 258 8.05 11.49 18.79
N ILE A 259 9.25 11.08 18.35
CA ILE A 259 9.69 11.22 16.96
C ILE A 259 8.93 10.24 16.04
N ASP A 260 8.72 9.01 16.47
CA ASP A 260 7.89 8.04 15.73
C ASP A 260 6.44 8.52 15.57
N LEU A 261 5.85 9.07 16.64
CA LEU A 261 4.48 9.61 16.61
C LEU A 261 4.36 10.85 15.72
N LEU A 262 5.41 11.67 15.60
CA LEU A 262 5.47 12.79 14.65
C LEU A 262 5.41 12.29 13.20
N HIS A 263 6.14 11.24 12.85
CA HIS A 263 6.05 10.60 11.53
C HIS A 263 4.71 9.90 11.32
N ASN A 264 4.18 9.26 12.35
CA ASN A 264 2.86 8.63 12.31
C ASN A 264 1.75 9.65 12.01
N ALA A 265 1.79 10.81 12.67
CA ALA A 265 0.89 11.92 12.37
C ALA A 265 1.06 12.41 10.93
N LYS A 266 2.30 12.56 10.45
CA LYS A 266 2.57 12.94 9.07
C LYS A 266 1.94 12.00 8.06
N ARG A 267 2.10 10.68 8.23
CA ARG A 267 1.49 9.67 7.33
C ARG A 267 -0.03 9.77 7.27
N ARG A 268 -0.69 10.17 8.36
CA ARG A 268 -2.14 10.43 8.34
C ARG A 268 -2.49 11.69 7.56
N ILE A 269 -1.71 12.76 7.71
CA ILE A 269 -1.91 14.02 7.00
C ILE A 269 -1.65 13.84 5.50
N ASP A 270 -0.57 13.18 5.12
CA ASP A 270 -0.21 12.88 3.72
C ASP A 270 -1.26 11.97 3.06
N GLY A 271 -1.93 11.11 3.84
CA GLY A 271 -3.08 10.31 3.41
C GLY A 271 -4.45 11.00 3.54
N GLU A 272 -4.47 12.34 3.69
CA GLU A 272 -5.67 13.19 3.79
C GLU A 272 -6.61 12.87 4.96
N ARG A 273 -6.11 12.21 6.00
CA ARG A 273 -6.83 11.90 7.24
C ARG A 273 -6.52 12.96 8.30
N TYR A 274 -6.94 14.20 8.05
CA TYR A 274 -6.49 15.36 8.81
C TYR A 274 -6.88 15.35 10.29
N ASP A 275 -8.11 14.97 10.62
CA ASP A 275 -8.53 14.80 12.02
C ASP A 275 -7.68 13.77 12.77
N ASP A 276 -7.34 12.65 12.11
CA ASP A 276 -6.53 11.57 12.67
C ASP A 276 -5.08 12.03 12.90
N GLY A 277 -4.55 12.82 11.96
CA GLY A 277 -3.25 13.48 12.06
C GLY A 277 -3.20 14.51 13.20
N LEU A 278 -4.19 15.40 13.29
CA LEU A 278 -4.25 16.45 14.31
C LEU A 278 -4.39 15.86 15.73
N ALA A 279 -5.18 14.80 15.89
CA ALA A 279 -5.29 14.09 17.16
C ALA A 279 -3.95 13.49 17.63
N ARG A 280 -3.14 12.94 16.70
CA ARG A 280 -1.79 12.47 17.01
C ARG A 280 -0.84 13.61 17.32
N LEU A 281 -0.89 14.71 16.56
CA LEU A 281 -0.08 15.89 16.84
C LEU A 281 -0.36 16.46 18.23
N TYR A 282 -1.62 16.46 18.69
CA TYR A 282 -1.92 16.84 20.08
C TYR A 282 -1.17 15.95 21.08
N ARG A 283 -1.16 14.62 20.87
CA ARG A 283 -0.39 13.69 21.72
C ARG A 283 1.12 13.92 21.62
N VAL A 284 1.64 14.28 20.45
CA VAL A 284 3.03 14.70 20.27
C VAL A 284 3.32 15.93 21.14
N VAL A 285 2.47 16.96 21.13
CA VAL A 285 2.65 18.18 21.95
C VAL A 285 2.62 17.87 23.45
N GLU A 286 1.74 16.95 23.88
CA GLU A 286 1.79 16.46 25.25
C GLU A 286 3.15 15.84 25.55
N LEU A 287 3.61 14.89 24.74
CA LEU A 287 4.89 14.19 24.93
C LEU A 287 6.09 15.14 24.96
N ILE A 288 6.09 16.25 24.21
CA ILE A 288 7.13 17.29 24.30
C ILE A 288 7.29 17.73 25.75
N SER A 289 6.19 18.17 26.38
CA SER A 289 6.25 18.63 27.77
C SER A 289 6.69 17.52 28.75
N GLN A 290 6.32 16.26 28.50
CA GLN A 290 6.71 15.13 29.34
C GLN A 290 8.21 14.81 29.23
N VAL A 291 8.77 14.85 28.01
CA VAL A 291 10.21 14.71 27.74
C VAL A 291 11.01 15.80 28.45
N LEU A 292 10.54 17.05 28.39
CA LEU A 292 11.23 18.19 29.00
C LEU A 292 11.16 18.15 30.53
N LEU A 293 10.02 17.79 31.12
CA LEU A 293 9.85 17.71 32.58
C LEU A 293 10.79 16.68 33.23
N LEU A 294 11.18 15.64 32.50
CA LEU A 294 12.14 14.64 32.97
C LEU A 294 13.53 15.25 33.25
N ASN A 295 13.95 16.31 32.55
CA ASN A 295 15.18 17.06 32.85
C ASN A 295 15.15 17.68 34.25
N TYR A 296 13.94 18.00 34.73
CA TYR A 296 13.71 18.54 36.05
C TYR A 296 13.34 17.46 37.06
N GLY A 297 13.44 16.18 36.69
CA GLY A 297 13.12 15.04 37.52
C GLY A 297 11.65 14.98 37.93
N ILE A 298 10.77 15.36 36.99
CA ILE A 298 9.33 15.26 37.10
C ILE A 298 8.87 14.34 35.97
N ASP A 299 8.23 13.24 36.34
CA ASP A 299 7.58 12.33 35.41
C ASP A 299 6.08 12.38 35.70
N ASP A 300 5.31 12.85 34.74
CA ASP A 300 3.85 12.95 34.84
C ASP A 300 3.13 11.91 33.98
N ASN A 301 3.89 10.99 33.39
CA ASN A 301 3.39 9.90 32.55
C ASN A 301 3.35 8.59 33.34
N GLU A 302 4.45 8.21 34.00
CA GLU A 302 4.57 6.98 34.79
C GLU A 302 4.53 7.25 36.30
N GLU A 303 4.80 8.49 36.71
CA GLU A 303 4.76 8.91 38.12
C GLU A 303 3.68 9.98 38.35
N LYS A 304 3.53 10.37 39.63
CA LYS A 304 2.61 11.41 40.06
C LYS A 304 3.41 12.63 40.50
N ILE A 305 3.00 13.81 40.03
CA ILE A 305 3.57 15.07 40.50
C ILE A 305 3.10 15.31 41.95
N ARG A 306 4.02 15.24 42.92
CA ARG A 306 3.73 15.53 44.32
C ARG A 306 4.03 16.99 44.64
N PHE A 307 3.09 17.69 45.26
CA PHE A 307 3.25 19.10 45.63
C PHE A 307 4.47 19.35 46.52
N VAL A 308 4.77 18.44 47.44
CA VAL A 308 5.95 18.55 48.32
C VAL A 308 7.26 18.53 47.53
N ASP A 309 7.36 17.70 46.48
CA ASP A 309 8.55 17.62 45.64
C ASP A 309 8.65 18.84 44.72
N LEU A 310 7.51 19.29 44.20
CA LEU A 310 7.44 20.49 43.38
C LEU A 310 7.82 21.76 44.16
N LYS A 311 7.32 21.90 45.40
CA LYS A 311 7.66 23.01 46.31
C LYS A 311 9.16 23.08 46.60
N LYS A 312 9.86 21.94 46.67
CA LYS A 312 11.32 21.91 46.84
C LYS A 312 12.08 22.39 45.61
N LYS A 313 11.50 22.27 44.40
CA LYS A 313 12.10 22.71 43.14
C LYS A 313 11.84 24.20 42.89
N LEU A 314 10.61 24.66 43.15
CA LEU A 314 10.14 26.02 42.87
C LEU A 314 10.37 27.03 44.02
N LYS A 315 11.43 26.88 44.83
CA LYS A 315 11.62 27.60 46.12
C LYS A 315 11.44 29.13 46.09
N LYS A 316 11.57 29.78 44.92
CA LYS A 316 11.50 31.24 44.74
C LYS A 316 10.28 31.72 43.93
N GLN A 317 9.40 30.81 43.50
CA GLN A 317 8.22 31.12 42.70
C GLN A 317 6.94 31.09 43.54
N ASP A 318 5.89 31.78 43.08
CA ASP A 318 4.56 31.60 43.65
C ASP A 318 4.01 30.21 43.32
N ILE A 319 3.87 29.37 44.35
CA ILE A 319 3.35 28.01 44.22
C ILE A 319 1.84 27.91 44.45
N SER A 320 1.14 29.03 44.68
CA SER A 320 -0.29 29.07 45.04
C SER A 320 -1.18 28.44 43.97
N SER A 321 -0.82 28.59 42.69
CA SER A 321 -1.52 28.00 41.55
C SER A 321 -1.46 26.47 41.58
N TYR A 322 -0.29 25.89 41.91
CA TYR A 322 -0.08 24.45 42.04
C TYR A 322 -0.71 23.89 43.31
N ALA A 323 -0.66 24.63 44.42
CA ALA A 323 -1.27 24.24 45.68
C ALA A 323 -2.78 24.04 45.55
N ARG A 324 -3.46 24.94 44.82
CA ARG A 324 -4.91 24.84 44.53
C ARG A 324 -5.28 23.64 43.66
N ARG A 325 -4.33 23.05 42.95
CA ARG A 325 -4.51 21.89 42.06
C ARG A 325 -4.10 20.57 42.71
N ALA A 326 -3.56 20.62 43.93
CA ALA A 326 -3.21 19.44 44.68
C ALA A 326 -4.47 18.81 45.31
N ASP A 327 -4.62 17.50 45.16
CA ASP A 327 -5.67 16.76 45.86
C ASP A 327 -5.36 16.58 47.36
N ARG A 328 -6.27 15.92 48.09
CA ARG A 328 -6.10 15.60 49.52
C ARG A 328 -4.84 14.80 49.86
N ASN A 329 -4.25 14.11 48.87
CA ASN A 329 -3.02 13.33 49.02
C ASN A 329 -1.77 14.12 48.56
N GLY A 330 -1.93 15.40 48.20
CA GLY A 330 -0.88 16.25 47.68
C GLY A 330 -0.44 15.91 46.25
N ILE A 331 -1.26 15.17 45.49
CA ILE A 331 -1.00 14.84 44.08
C ILE A 331 -1.57 15.97 43.21
N ILE A 332 -0.74 16.50 42.32
CA ILE A 332 -1.12 17.54 41.37
C ILE A 332 -1.47 16.89 40.03
N ARG A 333 -2.61 17.29 39.45
CA ARG A 333 -2.94 17.00 38.05
C ARG A 333 -2.99 18.31 37.27
N ILE A 334 -2.20 18.41 36.21
CA ILE A 334 -2.15 19.59 35.35
C ILE A 334 -2.39 19.21 33.89
N GLY A 335 -3.19 20.01 33.20
CA GLY A 335 -3.38 19.91 31.75
C GLY A 335 -2.21 20.53 30.98
N LEU A 336 -2.22 20.34 29.66
CA LEU A 336 -1.11 20.66 28.75
C LEU A 336 -0.52 22.07 28.94
N ARG A 337 -1.35 23.13 28.87
CA ARG A 337 -0.89 24.52 29.05
C ARG A 337 -0.07 24.70 30.33
N ALA A 338 -0.54 24.12 31.43
CA ALA A 338 0.10 24.26 32.71
C ALA A 338 1.38 23.43 32.86
N LYS A 339 1.60 22.42 32.01
CA LYS A 339 2.90 21.74 31.92
C LYS A 339 3.96 22.67 31.31
N PHE A 340 3.61 23.44 30.29
CA PHE A 340 4.50 24.46 29.71
C PHE A 340 4.78 25.61 30.67
N THR A 341 3.76 26.14 31.35
CA THR A 341 3.98 27.14 32.41
C THR A 341 4.85 26.60 33.55
N LEU A 342 4.68 25.32 33.92
CA LEU A 342 5.56 24.68 34.90
C LEU A 342 7.02 24.60 34.41
N LEU A 343 7.26 24.30 33.14
CA LEU A 343 8.60 24.31 32.57
C LEU A 343 9.24 25.71 32.64
N GLU A 344 8.46 26.76 32.34
CA GLU A 344 8.91 28.16 32.48
C GLU A 344 9.24 28.49 33.95
N ASP A 345 8.38 28.11 34.90
CA ASP A 345 8.60 28.31 36.35
C ASP A 345 9.84 27.58 36.87
N LEU A 346 10.17 26.43 36.25
CA LEU A 346 11.39 25.64 36.52
C LEU A 346 12.65 26.23 35.87
N GLY A 347 12.51 27.30 35.08
CA GLY A 347 13.60 28.05 34.46
C GLY A 347 13.90 27.66 33.01
N LEU A 348 13.04 26.89 32.34
CA LEU A 348 13.14 26.64 30.90
C LEU A 348 12.49 27.79 30.14
N HIS A 349 13.23 28.90 29.99
CA HIS A 349 12.73 30.09 29.32
C HIS A 349 12.36 29.81 27.85
N GLY A 350 11.16 30.23 27.46
CA GLY A 350 10.60 30.01 26.12
C GLY A 350 9.56 28.89 26.06
N ALA A 351 9.33 28.17 27.17
CA ALA A 351 8.33 27.10 27.23
C ALA A 351 6.91 27.62 26.99
N ASP A 352 6.56 28.78 27.56
CA ASP A 352 5.25 29.40 27.32
C ASP A 352 5.10 29.86 25.86
N GLU A 353 6.18 30.33 25.22
CA GLU A 353 6.16 30.74 23.80
C GLU A 353 5.89 29.56 22.87
N TRP A 354 6.55 28.40 23.10
CA TRP A 354 6.27 27.18 22.35
C TRP A 354 4.82 26.74 22.44
N TYR A 355 4.20 26.82 23.63
CA TYR A 355 2.79 26.54 23.78
C TYR A 355 1.92 27.53 23.01
N ASN A 356 2.21 28.84 23.11
CA ASN A 356 1.43 29.88 22.45
C ASN A 356 1.44 29.74 20.92
N ILE A 357 2.58 29.35 20.32
CA ILE A 357 2.69 29.07 18.88
C ILE A 357 1.75 27.96 18.41
N LEU A 358 1.42 27.02 19.31
CA LEU A 358 0.60 25.84 19.05
C LEU A 358 -0.85 25.99 19.55
N GLN A 359 -1.15 27.03 20.33
CA GLN A 359 -2.41 27.16 21.06
C GLN A 359 -3.63 27.13 20.13
N ASP A 360 -3.59 27.87 19.02
CA ASP A 360 -4.72 27.95 18.09
C ASP A 360 -5.04 26.59 17.47
N TYR A 361 -4.01 25.80 17.13
CA TYR A 361 -4.17 24.45 16.58
C TYR A 361 -4.72 23.46 17.61
N ILE A 362 -4.30 23.60 18.87
CA ILE A 362 -4.85 22.82 19.98
C ILE A 362 -6.34 23.13 20.17
N MET A 363 -6.74 24.40 20.02
CA MET A 363 -8.15 24.78 20.08
C MET A 363 -8.93 24.19 18.91
N ILE A 364 -8.42 24.28 17.68
CA ILE A 364 -9.04 23.65 16.49
C ILE A 364 -9.22 22.14 16.71
N ARG A 365 -8.22 21.46 17.27
CA ARG A 365 -8.34 20.04 17.63
C ARG A 365 -9.48 19.80 18.61
N ASN A 366 -9.66 20.64 19.62
CA ASN A 366 -10.72 20.43 20.62
C ASN A 366 -12.12 20.52 20.00
N ASP A 367 -12.29 21.39 19.00
CA ASP A 367 -13.54 21.56 18.26
C ASP A 367 -13.76 20.48 17.18
N SER A 368 -12.80 19.56 17.00
CA SER A 368 -12.85 18.54 15.96
C SER A 368 -13.59 17.26 16.36
N ILE A 369 -14.02 16.50 15.36
CA ILE A 369 -14.86 15.29 15.51
C ILE A 369 -14.17 14.18 16.30
N LEU A 370 -12.84 14.09 16.27
CA LEU A 370 -12.06 13.11 17.03
C LEU A 370 -11.66 13.61 18.43
N ALA A 371 -12.25 14.72 18.89
CA ALA A 371 -12.05 15.27 20.22
C ALA A 371 -13.40 15.54 20.93
N HIS A 372 -13.80 16.80 21.05
CA HIS A 372 -14.99 17.20 21.80
C HIS A 372 -16.02 17.96 20.95
N GLY A 373 -15.68 18.32 19.72
CA GLY A 373 -16.57 19.03 18.81
C GLY A 373 -17.02 18.17 17.62
N LEU A 374 -17.43 18.85 16.55
CA LEU A 374 -18.04 18.23 15.37
C LEU A 374 -17.50 18.79 14.04
N THR A 375 -16.49 19.66 14.09
CA THR A 375 -15.95 20.36 12.91
C THR A 375 -14.81 19.53 12.29
N PRO A 376 -14.82 19.24 10.98
CA PRO A 376 -13.68 18.58 10.34
C PRO A 376 -12.45 19.49 10.33
N VAL A 377 -11.26 18.90 10.42
CA VAL A 377 -10.00 19.65 10.39
C VAL A 377 -9.61 20.00 8.95
N PRO A 378 -9.36 21.28 8.61
CA PRO A 378 -8.82 21.66 7.30
C PRO A 378 -7.39 21.12 7.07
N GLY A 379 -7.09 20.69 5.84
CA GLY A 379 -5.81 20.06 5.52
C GLY A 379 -4.60 20.99 5.66
N ASP A 380 -4.73 22.24 5.23
CA ASP A 380 -3.70 23.28 5.38
C ASP A 380 -3.35 23.56 6.85
N ILE A 381 -4.36 23.55 7.73
CA ILE A 381 -4.18 23.66 9.18
C ILE A 381 -3.42 22.47 9.75
N ALA A 382 -3.76 21.24 9.35
CA ALA A 382 -3.07 20.04 9.81
C ALA A 382 -1.59 20.03 9.38
N VAL A 383 -1.30 20.39 8.12
CA VAL A 383 0.07 20.52 7.60
C VAL A 383 0.84 21.58 8.37
N THR A 384 0.26 22.77 8.56
CA THR A 384 0.92 23.87 9.29
C THR A 384 1.18 23.51 10.75
N MET A 385 0.24 22.81 11.41
CA MET A 385 0.47 22.32 12.77
C MET A 385 1.64 21.35 12.81
N TRP A 386 1.73 20.41 11.87
CA TRP A 386 2.83 19.45 11.82
C TRP A 386 4.20 20.16 11.73
N GLU A 387 4.32 21.16 10.85
CA GLU A 387 5.55 21.96 10.69
C GLU A 387 5.91 22.70 11.98
N LYS A 388 4.93 23.35 12.62
CA LYS A 388 5.13 24.06 13.88
C LYS A 388 5.53 23.13 15.02
N VAL A 389 4.88 21.97 15.13
CA VAL A 389 5.22 20.96 16.15
C VAL A 389 6.63 20.42 15.92
N ARG A 390 7.02 20.11 14.67
CA ARG A 390 8.39 19.69 14.34
C ARG A 390 9.40 20.76 14.75
N LYS A 391 9.13 22.03 14.42
CA LYS A 391 9.98 23.16 14.81
C LYS A 391 10.15 23.23 16.33
N VAL A 392 9.05 23.15 17.09
CA VAL A 392 9.10 23.16 18.57
C VAL A 392 9.90 21.97 19.10
N ILE A 393 9.77 20.76 18.54
CA ILE A 393 10.61 19.62 18.94
C ILE A 393 12.09 19.91 18.72
N THR A 394 12.46 20.42 17.54
CA THR A 394 13.85 20.75 17.21
C THR A 394 14.43 21.80 18.15
N GLU A 395 13.66 22.83 18.50
CA GLU A 395 14.11 23.91 19.39
C GLU A 395 14.16 23.48 20.87
N SER A 396 13.11 22.82 21.34
CA SER A 396 12.92 22.55 22.78
C SER A 396 13.62 21.29 23.26
N CYS A 397 13.61 20.21 22.46
CA CYS A 397 14.19 18.93 22.85
C CYS A 397 15.68 18.83 22.52
N ASN A 398 16.28 19.86 21.92
CA ASN A 398 17.71 19.88 21.63
C ASN A 398 18.51 19.71 22.94
N GLY A 399 19.40 18.73 22.99
CA GLY A 399 20.16 18.40 24.20
C GLY A 399 19.49 17.41 25.17
N CYS A 400 18.33 16.82 24.84
CA CYS A 400 17.74 15.68 25.59
C CYS A 400 18.52 14.35 25.43
N GLY A 401 19.84 14.44 25.20
CA GLY A 401 20.76 13.30 25.17
C GLY A 401 20.64 12.41 23.94
N GLN A 402 19.94 12.82 22.89
CA GLN A 402 19.83 12.14 21.60
C GLN A 402 20.15 13.12 20.46
N ASP A 403 20.74 12.61 19.39
CA ASP A 403 20.83 13.32 18.11
C ASP A 403 19.45 13.25 17.46
N LEU A 404 18.67 14.33 17.59
CA LEU A 404 17.29 14.38 17.13
C LEU A 404 17.17 14.23 15.61
N GLU A 405 18.15 14.71 14.85
CA GLU A 405 18.11 14.62 13.39
C GLU A 405 18.37 13.18 12.94
N LYS A 406 19.37 12.53 13.53
CA LYS A 406 19.61 11.10 13.29
C LYS A 406 18.44 10.24 13.72
N LEU A 407 17.81 10.58 14.85
CA LEU A 407 16.64 9.87 15.34
C LEU A 407 15.42 10.05 14.43
N TYR A 408 15.22 11.28 13.93
CA TYR A 408 14.20 11.60 12.95
C TYR A 408 14.38 10.72 11.70
N GLN A 409 15.56 10.76 11.08
CA GLN A 409 15.87 9.95 9.89
C GLN A 409 15.68 8.45 10.12
N SER A 410 16.12 7.93 11.27
CA SER A 410 16.01 6.48 11.55
C SER A 410 14.59 6.00 11.88
N SER A 411 13.63 6.91 12.03
CA SER A 411 12.20 6.60 12.23
C SER A 411 11.34 6.82 10.98
N GLU A 412 11.92 7.35 9.89
CA GLU A 412 11.23 7.53 8.62
C GLU A 412 11.01 6.17 7.95
N PHE A 413 9.89 6.02 7.23
CA PHE A 413 9.59 4.78 6.51
C PHE A 413 10.14 4.86 5.08
N PRO A 414 10.65 3.75 4.52
CA PRO A 414 11.16 3.71 3.16
C PRO A 414 10.06 3.89 2.13
N VAL A 415 10.47 4.38 0.95
CA VAL A 415 9.71 4.29 -0.29
C VAL A 415 10.40 3.22 -1.14
N LEU A 416 9.65 2.17 -1.48
CA LEU A 416 10.17 0.99 -2.19
C LEU A 416 10.08 1.14 -3.71
#